data_AF-A0A022QF24-F1
#
_entry.id   AF-A0A022QF24-F1
#
_cell.length_a   1.000
_cell.length_b   1.000
_cell.length_c   1.000
_cell.angle_alpha   90.00
_cell.angle_beta   90.00
_cell.angle_gamma   90.00
#
_symmetry.space_group_name_H-M   'P 1'
#
loop_
_entity.id
_entity.type
_entity.pdbx_description
1 polymer ?
#
loop_
_entity_poly.entity_id
_entity_poly.type
_entity_poly.pdbx_seq_one_letter_code
_entity_poly.pdbx_strand_id
1 'polypeptide(L)'
;MESSTRPDDQDPAGENDAESTFLDLTSCQLRDLASVELPPNLTELDLTANRLTALDPRISHLSNLKKLSLRQNLFNDDGVLPLSAWHSISSLQ
;
A
#
# COMPACT_ATOMS: atom_id res chain seq x y z
N MET A 1 30.82 -46.73 -10.52
CA MET A 1 31.23 -45.37 -10.09
C MET A 1 30.00 -44.52 -10.22
N GLU A 2 29.33 -44.36 -9.09
CA GLU A 2 28.00 -43.76 -8.97
C GLU A 2 28.05 -42.25 -9.22
N SER A 3 27.01 -41.79 -9.92
CA SER A 3 26.33 -40.50 -9.82
C SER A 3 27.01 -39.43 -8.97
N SER A 4 27.35 -38.29 -9.59
CA SER A 4 27.41 -37.01 -8.89
C SER A 4 26.51 -36.01 -9.61
N THR A 5 25.26 -36.09 -9.18
CA THR A 5 24.24 -35.05 -9.19
C THR A 5 24.79 -33.76 -8.56
N ARG A 6 24.59 -32.62 -9.22
CA ARG A 6 23.95 -31.39 -8.70
C ARG A 6 24.20 -30.21 -9.65
N PRO A 7 23.23 -29.87 -10.52
CA PRO A 7 23.00 -28.49 -10.90
C PRO A 7 22.09 -27.90 -9.82
N ASP A 8 22.66 -27.25 -8.80
CA ASP A 8 21.88 -26.62 -7.73
C ASP A 8 22.61 -25.36 -7.25
N ASP A 9 22.43 -24.29 -8.02
CA ASP A 9 22.30 -22.92 -7.52
C ASP A 9 21.63 -22.10 -8.64
N GLN A 10 20.46 -22.56 -9.07
CA GLN A 10 19.45 -21.63 -9.58
C GLN A 10 18.50 -21.44 -8.41
N ASP A 11 18.85 -20.46 -7.58
CA ASP A 11 17.92 -19.80 -6.69
C ASP A 11 16.60 -19.60 -7.46
N PRO A 12 15.52 -20.30 -7.11
CA PRO A 12 14.22 -19.94 -7.60
C PRO A 12 13.82 -18.72 -6.78
N ALA A 13 14.39 -17.57 -7.14
CA ALA A 13 13.79 -16.28 -6.84
C ALA A 13 12.41 -16.37 -7.48
N GLY A 14 11.45 -16.79 -6.67
CA GLY A 14 10.08 -17.01 -7.07
C GLY A 14 9.56 -15.71 -7.61
N GLU A 15 9.62 -15.57 -8.93
CA GLU A 15 8.85 -14.65 -9.74
C GLU A 15 7.37 -15.04 -9.58
N ASN A 16 6.82 -14.78 -8.39
CA ASN A 16 5.40 -14.57 -8.16
C ASN A 16 5.21 -13.13 -7.65
N ASP A 17 6.01 -12.19 -8.16
CA ASP A 17 5.94 -10.76 -7.87
C ASP A 17 4.87 -10.04 -8.70
N ALA A 18 3.90 -10.77 -9.23
CA ALA A 18 2.96 -10.26 -10.24
C ALA A 18 1.77 -9.45 -9.68
N GLU A 19 1.60 -9.35 -8.35
CA GLU A 19 0.35 -8.81 -7.77
C GLU A 19 0.56 -7.76 -6.66
N SER A 20 1.81 -7.42 -6.31
CA SER A 20 2.08 -6.44 -5.26
C SER A 20 2.31 -5.06 -5.88
N THR A 21 1.25 -4.24 -5.94
CA THR A 21 1.38 -2.86 -6.45
C THR A 21 1.71 -1.92 -5.30
N PHE A 22 2.92 -1.36 -5.32
CA PHE A 22 3.37 -0.29 -4.42
C PHE A 22 3.19 1.07 -5.12
N LEU A 23 2.56 2.02 -4.43
CA LEU A 23 2.34 3.39 -4.91
C LEU A 23 2.92 4.38 -3.91
N ASP A 24 4.04 5.01 -4.28
CA ASP A 24 4.63 6.13 -3.56
C ASP A 24 4.09 7.44 -4.12
N LEU A 25 3.50 8.23 -3.23
CA LEU A 25 3.03 9.58 -3.48
C LEU A 25 3.61 10.54 -2.44
N THR A 26 4.82 10.24 -1.96
CA THR A 26 5.45 10.99 -0.89
C THR A 26 5.77 12.42 -1.35
N SER A 27 5.39 13.42 -0.56
CA SER A 27 5.67 14.84 -0.86
C SER A 27 5.04 15.38 -2.16
N CYS A 28 3.97 14.76 -2.65
CA CYS A 28 3.23 15.22 -3.84
C CYS A 28 2.32 16.44 -3.59
N GLN A 29 2.31 17.00 -2.37
CA GLN A 29 1.46 18.14 -1.98
C GLN A 29 -0.05 17.90 -2.21
N LEU A 30 -0.47 16.63 -2.20
CA LEU A 30 -1.85 16.21 -2.44
C LEU A 30 -2.75 16.74 -1.33
N ARG A 31 -3.82 17.44 -1.69
CA ARG A 31 -4.88 17.88 -0.74
C ARG A 31 -5.94 16.81 -0.54
N ASP A 32 -6.16 16.02 -1.57
CA ASP A 32 -7.12 14.94 -1.65
C ASP A 32 -6.59 13.91 -2.64
N LEU A 33 -7.18 12.72 -2.62
CA LEU A 33 -6.81 11.66 -3.54
C LEU A 33 -7.68 11.68 -4.80
N ALA A 34 -8.60 12.65 -5.00
CA ALA A 34 -9.63 12.55 -6.05
C ALA A 34 -9.02 12.48 -7.45
N SER A 35 -7.87 13.14 -7.65
CA SER A 35 -7.09 13.08 -8.89
C SER A 35 -6.09 11.92 -8.97
N VAL A 36 -5.97 11.12 -7.91
CA VAL A 36 -5.09 9.96 -7.82
C VAL A 36 -5.90 8.70 -8.14
N GLU A 37 -5.36 7.88 -9.03
CA GLU A 37 -5.87 6.56 -9.30
C GLU A 37 -5.32 5.56 -8.27
N LEU A 38 -6.23 4.89 -7.56
CA LEU A 38 -5.89 3.88 -6.55
C LEU A 38 -6.25 2.50 -7.11
N PRO A 39 -5.26 1.71 -7.55
CA PRO A 39 -5.53 0.40 -8.14
C PRO A 39 -6.01 -0.60 -7.08
N PRO A 40 -7.01 -1.45 -7.35
CA PRO A 40 -7.61 -2.36 -6.34
C PRO A 40 -6.66 -3.46 -5.84
N ASN A 41 -5.59 -3.73 -6.59
CA ASN A 41 -4.49 -4.63 -6.25
C ASN A 41 -3.33 -3.91 -5.54
N LEU A 42 -3.54 -2.69 -5.03
CA LEU A 42 -2.54 -1.97 -4.25
C LEU A 42 -2.27 -2.70 -2.93
N THR A 43 -1.02 -3.02 -2.70
CA THR A 43 -0.53 -3.67 -1.47
C THR A 43 0.14 -2.67 -0.54
N GLU A 44 0.73 -1.61 -1.07
CA GLU A 44 1.39 -0.59 -0.27
C GLU A 44 1.10 0.81 -0.83
N LEU A 45 0.68 1.72 0.06
CA LEU A 45 0.39 3.11 -0.27
C LEU A 45 1.19 4.04 0.64
N ASP A 46 2.09 4.82 0.07
CA ASP A 46 2.80 5.87 0.81
C ASP A 46 2.27 7.26 0.43
N LEU A 47 1.64 7.92 1.40
CA LEU A 47 1.13 9.28 1.29
C LEU A 47 1.85 10.22 2.26
N THR A 48 3.07 9.87 2.65
CA THR A 48 3.86 10.67 3.59
C THR A 48 4.10 12.09 3.06
N ALA A 49 4.10 13.07 3.96
CA ALA A 49 4.43 14.47 3.64
C ALA A 49 3.51 15.13 2.60
N ASN A 50 2.22 14.76 2.59
CA ASN A 50 1.20 15.41 1.78
C ASN A 50 0.41 16.46 2.58
N ARG A 51 -0.62 17.03 1.95
CA ARG A 51 -1.50 18.04 2.54
C ARG A 51 -2.92 17.49 2.71
N LEU A 52 -3.04 16.16 2.90
CA LEU A 52 -4.34 15.51 3.04
C LEU A 52 -5.01 15.97 4.33
N THR A 53 -6.22 16.51 4.20
CA THR A 53 -7.05 16.93 5.35
C THR A 53 -8.04 15.86 5.77
N ALA A 54 -8.40 14.97 4.85
CA ALA A 54 -9.33 13.88 5.07
C ALA A 54 -8.88 12.62 4.32
N LEU A 55 -9.28 11.48 4.86
CA LEU A 55 -9.05 10.19 4.24
C LEU A 55 -10.13 9.86 3.22
N ASP A 56 -9.69 9.43 2.05
CA ASP A 56 -10.60 9.11 0.97
C ASP A 56 -11.20 7.70 1.16
N PRO A 57 -12.53 7.54 1.14
CA PRO A 57 -13.17 6.23 1.31
C PRO A 57 -12.73 5.20 0.29
N ARG A 58 -12.16 5.59 -0.86
CA ARG A 58 -11.60 4.64 -1.84
C ARG A 58 -10.46 3.81 -1.29
N ILE A 59 -9.71 4.28 -0.28
CA ILE A 59 -8.69 3.47 0.39
C ILE A 59 -9.31 2.25 1.07
N SER A 60 -10.57 2.34 1.53
CA SER A 60 -11.29 1.20 2.14
C SER A 60 -11.58 0.07 1.15
N HIS A 61 -11.61 0.37 -0.15
CA HIS A 61 -11.81 -0.62 -1.20
C HIS A 61 -10.53 -1.40 -1.53
N LEU A 62 -9.37 -0.97 -0.99
CA LEU A 62 -8.08 -1.63 -1.19
C LEU A 62 -7.95 -2.82 -0.24
N SER A 63 -8.62 -3.92 -0.56
CA SER A 63 -8.64 -5.14 0.26
C SER A 63 -7.28 -5.82 0.40
N ASN A 64 -6.38 -5.57 -0.57
CA ASN A 64 -5.03 -6.14 -0.61
C ASN A 64 -4.00 -5.25 0.10
N LEU A 65 -4.40 -4.09 0.62
CA LEU A 65 -3.48 -3.15 1.25
C LEU A 65 -2.91 -3.75 2.52
N LYS A 66 -1.60 -3.89 2.55
CA LYS A 66 -0.79 -4.39 3.67
C LYS A 66 -0.06 -3.27 4.40
N LYS A 67 0.11 -2.12 3.75
CA LYS A 67 0.78 -0.95 4.34
C LYS A 67 0.19 0.37 3.86
N LEU A 68 -0.05 1.27 4.79
CA LEU A 68 -0.57 2.61 4.52
C LEU A 68 0.21 3.63 5.36
N SER A 69 1.03 4.46 4.72
CA SER A 69 1.74 5.55 5.38
C SER A 69 0.98 6.86 5.18
N LEU A 70 0.54 7.47 6.28
CA LEU A 70 -0.21 8.74 6.29
C LEU A 70 0.54 9.84 7.05
N ARG A 71 1.84 9.64 7.31
CA ARG A 71 2.65 10.52 8.16
C ARG A 71 2.78 11.92 7.54
N GLN A 72 2.97 12.93 8.39
CA GLN A 72 3.23 14.31 7.93
C GLN A 72 2.12 14.84 6.99
N ASN A 73 0.86 14.55 7.31
CA ASN A 73 -0.32 15.12 6.65
C ASN A 73 -1.04 16.11 7.56
N LEU A 74 -2.16 16.67 7.09
CA LEU A 74 -2.93 17.71 7.76
C LEU A 74 -4.30 17.19 8.23
N PHE A 75 -4.37 15.93 8.69
CA PHE A 75 -5.65 15.33 9.09
C PHE A 75 -6.29 16.07 10.27
N ASN A 76 -7.55 16.41 10.11
CA ASN A 76 -8.41 16.93 11.17
C ASN A 76 -9.20 15.78 11.82
N ASP A 77 -9.84 16.03 12.97
CA ASP A 77 -10.69 15.04 13.66
C ASP A 77 -11.76 14.43 12.74
N ASP A 78 -12.35 15.24 11.85
CA ASP A 78 -13.35 14.77 10.86
C ASP A 78 -12.71 13.92 9.76
N GLY A 79 -11.48 14.27 9.36
CA GLY A 79 -10.75 13.60 8.29
C GLY A 79 -10.31 12.17 8.61
N VAL A 80 -10.23 11.82 9.89
CA VAL A 80 -9.88 10.46 10.37
C VAL A 80 -11.10 9.61 10.71
N LEU A 81 -12.32 10.18 10.70
CA LEU A 81 -13.55 9.42 10.93
C LEU A 81 -13.66 8.15 10.08
N PRO A 82 -13.28 8.14 8.79
CA PRO A 82 -13.38 6.95 7.95
C PRO A 82 -12.53 5.78 8.48
N LEU A 83 -11.41 6.02 9.17
CA LEU A 83 -10.56 4.96 9.73
C LEU A 83 -11.34 4.06 10.68
N SER A 84 -12.27 4.63 11.45
CA SER A 84 -13.11 3.87 12.38
C SER A 84 -14.05 2.89 11.68
N ALA A 85 -14.40 3.15 10.41
CA ALA A 85 -15.28 2.31 9.61
C ALA A 85 -14.51 1.29 8.75
N TRP A 86 -13.23 1.52 8.49
CA TRP A 86 -12.46 0.68 7.58
C TRP A 86 -11.92 -0.56 8.28
N HIS A 87 -12.66 -1.66 8.20
CA HIS A 87 -12.22 -2.94 8.78
C HIS A 87 -10.99 -3.52 8.05
N SER A 88 -10.81 -3.20 6.76
CA SER A 88 -9.71 -3.73 5.94
C SER A 88 -8.33 -3.22 6.38
N ILE A 89 -8.26 -2.00 6.91
CA ILE A 89 -7.00 -1.42 7.38
C ILE A 89 -6.73 -1.66 8.87
N SER A 90 -7.70 -2.25 9.59
CA SER A 90 -7.55 -2.56 11.02
C SER A 90 -6.48 -3.64 11.27
N SER A 91 -6.15 -4.42 10.23
CA SER A 91 -5.11 -5.44 10.25
C SER A 91 -3.74 -4.94 9.77
N LEU A 92 -3.58 -3.64 9.44
CA LEU A 92 -2.28 -3.07 9.08
C LEU A 92 -1.42 -2.98 10.35
N GLN A 93 -0.23 -3.59 10.31
CA GLN A 93 0.77 -3.52 11.39
C GLN A 93 1.60 -2.24 11.35
#